data_AF-A0A4S2LJL3-F1
#
_entry.id   AF-A0A4S2LJL3-F1
#
_cell.length_a   1.000
_cell.length_b   1.000
_cell.length_c   1.000
_cell.angle_alpha   90.00
_cell.angle_beta   90.00
_cell.angle_gamma   90.00
#
_symmetry.space_group_name_H-M   'P 1'
#
loop_
_entity.id
_entity.type
_entity.pdbx_description
1 polymer ?
#
loop_
_entity_poly.entity_id
_entity_poly.type
_entity_poly.pdbx_seq_one_letter_code
_entity_poly.pdbx_strand_id
1 'polypeptide(L)'
;MRVQHILLLVTTAFIVPSAQDVIYKDCGSRVPIISVSVDQCGREQCILLRGGVYTFRIHFRAVGWVGSFGDVELNGIIWGRPVPFPLGMPQICGNVQPRCPIKEGEEYRYSKSIHIEYSRTPMDFPLQWKLKNGAGRTMVCVEIPVRIL
;
A
#
# COMPACT_ATOMS: atom_id res chain seq x y z
N MET A 1 13.41 7.70 -61.18
CA MET A 1 12.59 6.86 -60.29
C MET A 1 12.88 7.30 -58.86
N ARG A 2 11.97 8.05 -58.21
CA ARG A 2 12.13 8.48 -56.81
C ARG A 2 11.46 7.46 -55.90
N VAL A 3 12.25 6.74 -55.10
CA VAL A 3 11.76 5.83 -54.06
C VAL A 3 11.58 6.68 -52.80
N GLN A 4 10.34 6.93 -52.40
CA GLN A 4 10.01 7.70 -51.20
C GLN A 4 9.93 6.74 -50.02
N HIS A 5 10.91 6.80 -49.10
CA HIS A 5 10.91 6.04 -47.86
C HIS A 5 9.91 6.65 -46.87
N ILE A 6 8.75 6.00 -46.70
CA ILE A 6 7.78 6.35 -45.67
C ILE A 6 8.28 5.75 -44.35
N LEU A 7 8.79 6.60 -43.46
CA LEU A 7 9.21 6.21 -42.11
C LEU A 7 7.96 6.08 -41.23
N LEU A 8 7.49 4.85 -41.00
CA LEU A 8 6.41 4.54 -40.06
C LEU A 8 6.93 4.66 -38.62
N LEU A 9 6.65 5.80 -37.97
CA LEU A 9 6.85 5.99 -36.54
C LEU A 9 5.77 5.21 -35.77
N VAL A 10 6.05 3.94 -35.46
CA VAL A 10 5.22 3.14 -34.55
C VAL A 10 5.48 3.63 -33.12
N THR A 11 4.61 4.51 -32.62
CA THR A 11 4.63 4.93 -31.22
C THR A 11 3.91 3.87 -30.39
N THR A 12 4.68 3.00 -29.74
CA THR A 12 4.13 2.08 -28.73
C THR A 12 3.73 2.87 -27.50
N ALA A 13 2.43 3.08 -27.30
CA ALA A 13 1.89 3.68 -26.10
C ALA A 13 2.13 2.75 -24.90
N PHE A 14 3.15 3.03 -24.10
CA PHE A 14 3.33 2.39 -22.80
C PHE A 14 2.23 2.89 -21.86
N ILE A 15 1.23 2.04 -21.59
CA ILE A 15 0.23 2.30 -20.55
C ILE A 15 0.94 2.10 -19.20
N VAL A 16 1.32 3.19 -18.55
CA VAL A 16 1.84 3.14 -17.18
C VAL A 16 0.65 3.00 -16.23
N PRO A 17 0.56 1.94 -15.40
CA PRO A 17 -0.48 1.85 -14.38
C PRO A 17 -0.33 2.99 -13.38
N SER A 18 -1.31 3.90 -13.30
CA SER A 18 -1.31 4.98 -12.31
C SER A 18 -1.67 4.43 -10.93
N ALA A 19 -0.88 4.71 -9.91
CA ALA A 19 -1.33 4.55 -8.52
C ALA A 19 -2.40 5.60 -8.22
N GLN A 20 -3.60 5.17 -7.82
CA GLN A 20 -4.71 6.07 -7.47
C GLN A 20 -4.96 6.02 -5.97
N ASP A 21 -5.39 7.15 -5.41
CA ASP A 21 -5.83 7.21 -4.02
C ASP A 21 -7.12 6.39 -3.86
N VAL A 22 -7.13 5.51 -2.87
CA VAL A 22 -8.24 4.62 -2.55
C VAL A 22 -9.06 5.16 -1.39
N ILE A 23 -10.34 4.79 -1.33
CA ILE A 23 -11.13 4.99 -0.11
C ILE A 23 -10.62 4.04 0.97
N TYR A 24 -10.40 4.57 2.17
CA TYR A 24 -9.99 3.79 3.33
C TYR A 24 -10.72 4.27 4.57
N LYS A 25 -10.77 3.41 5.58
CA LYS A 25 -11.24 3.75 6.93
C LYS A 25 -10.05 3.85 7.87
N ASP A 26 -9.95 4.94 8.63
CA ASP A 26 -9.01 5.03 9.75
C ASP A 26 -9.49 4.14 10.91
N CYS A 27 -8.66 3.20 11.33
CA CYS A 27 -8.98 2.22 12.38
C CYS A 27 -8.28 2.48 13.73
N GLY A 28 -7.72 3.68 13.92
CA GLY A 28 -7.11 4.09 15.19
C GLY A 28 -5.70 4.66 15.02
N SER A 29 -5.49 5.49 14.00
CA SER A 29 -4.25 6.21 13.79
C SER A 29 -4.04 7.26 14.89
N ARG A 30 -2.79 7.40 15.33
CA ARG A 30 -2.34 8.43 16.29
C ARG A 30 -1.71 9.63 15.59
N VAL A 31 -1.46 9.51 14.30
CA VAL A 31 -0.88 10.55 13.46
C VAL A 31 -1.75 10.79 12.23
N PRO A 32 -1.80 12.00 11.66
CA PRO A 32 -2.61 12.30 10.49
C PRO A 32 -2.17 11.48 9.27
N ILE A 33 -3.14 10.86 8.60
CA ILE A 33 -2.97 10.24 7.28
C ILE A 33 -3.33 11.29 6.23
N ILE A 34 -2.45 11.45 5.25
CA ILE A 34 -2.61 12.40 4.14
C ILE A 34 -3.29 11.69 2.96
N SER A 35 -2.79 10.52 2.57
CA SER A 35 -3.39 9.70 1.51
C SER A 35 -3.00 8.23 1.62
N VAL A 36 -3.80 7.38 0.98
CA VAL A 36 -3.55 5.95 0.80
C VAL A 36 -3.78 5.63 -0.66
N SER A 37 -2.82 4.96 -1.30
CA SER A 37 -2.94 4.54 -2.69
C SER A 37 -2.47 3.11 -2.89
N VAL A 38 -3.03 2.45 -3.90
CA VAL A 38 -2.65 1.11 -4.32
C VAL A 38 -2.46 1.16 -5.84
N ASP A 39 -1.40 0.53 -6.34
CA ASP A 39 -1.24 0.40 -7.79
C ASP A 39 -2.31 -0.55 -8.38
N GLN A 40 -2.65 -0.34 -9.65
CA GLN A 40 -3.54 -1.25 -10.40
C GLN A 40 -4.90 -1.48 -9.72
N CYS A 41 -5.39 -0.50 -8.99
CA CYS A 41 -6.54 -0.62 -8.10
C CYS A 41 -7.56 0.48 -8.36
N GLY A 42 -8.85 0.14 -8.32
CA GLY A 42 -9.95 1.10 -8.42
C GLY A 42 -10.17 1.85 -7.11
N ARG A 43 -10.72 3.07 -7.19
CA ARG A 43 -10.91 3.96 -6.04
C ARG A 43 -11.84 3.40 -4.95
N GLU A 44 -12.95 2.78 -5.33
CA GLU A 44 -13.99 2.31 -4.40
C GLU A 44 -13.77 0.87 -3.92
N GLN A 45 -13.25 0.00 -4.79
CA GLN A 45 -12.98 -1.40 -4.48
C GLN A 45 -11.68 -1.85 -5.13
N CYS A 46 -10.78 -2.41 -4.32
CA CYS A 46 -9.51 -2.90 -4.80
C CYS A 46 -9.61 -4.38 -5.18
N ILE A 47 -9.58 -4.68 -6.49
CA ILE A 47 -9.55 -6.05 -6.98
C ILE A 47 -8.10 -6.51 -7.04
N LEU A 48 -7.77 -7.52 -6.22
CA LEU A 48 -6.46 -8.12 -6.15
C LEU A 48 -6.53 -9.52 -6.79
N LEU A 49 -5.97 -9.65 -7.99
CA LEU A 49 -5.91 -10.91 -8.71
C LEU A 49 -4.86 -11.82 -8.10
N ARG A 50 -5.20 -13.09 -7.96
CA ARG A 50 -4.26 -14.17 -7.69
C ARG A 50 -3.11 -14.19 -8.71
N GLY A 51 -1.89 -14.39 -8.22
CA GLY A 51 -0.64 -14.24 -8.96
C GLY A 51 -0.16 -12.79 -9.09
N GLY A 52 -0.99 -11.80 -8.76
CA GLY A 52 -0.67 -10.39 -8.88
C GLY A 52 0.32 -9.89 -7.83
N VAL A 53 0.99 -8.78 -8.14
CA VAL A 53 1.83 -8.02 -7.22
C VAL A 53 1.28 -6.61 -7.13
N TYR A 54 1.01 -6.16 -5.91
CA TYR A 54 0.36 -4.88 -5.63
C TYR A 54 1.16 -4.07 -4.63
N THR A 55 1.44 -2.81 -4.94
CA THR A 55 2.17 -1.87 -4.11
C THR A 55 1.22 -0.92 -3.40
N PHE A 56 1.15 -1.09 -2.08
CA PHE A 56 0.40 -0.25 -1.17
C PHE A 56 1.27 0.90 -0.69
N ARG A 57 0.71 2.11 -0.70
CA ARG A 57 1.39 3.33 -0.25
C ARG A 57 0.54 4.08 0.76
N ILE A 58 1.19 4.55 1.82
CA ILE A 58 0.55 5.34 2.88
C ILE A 58 1.39 6.59 3.09
N HIS A 59 0.77 7.74 2.88
CA HIS A 59 1.36 9.05 3.14
C HIS A 59 0.80 9.58 4.47
N PHE A 60 1.66 9.90 5.43
CA PHE A 60 1.26 10.35 6.75
C PHE A 60 2.25 11.38 7.30
N ARG A 61 1.83 12.16 8.30
CA ARG A 61 2.70 13.14 8.96
C ARG A 61 3.05 12.68 10.37
N ALA A 62 4.32 12.52 10.68
CA ALA A 62 4.80 12.04 11.98
C ALA A 62 4.75 13.16 13.04
N VAL A 63 3.63 13.34 13.72
CA VAL A 63 3.48 14.36 14.79
C VAL A 63 3.33 13.70 16.17
N GLY A 64 3.90 14.31 17.21
CA GLY A 64 3.80 13.84 18.59
C GLY A 64 4.69 12.65 18.91
N TRP A 65 4.23 11.77 19.80
CA TRP A 65 5.01 10.63 20.31
C TRP A 65 5.08 9.46 19.32
N VAL A 66 5.86 9.63 18.26
CA VAL A 66 6.03 8.61 17.22
C VAL A 66 7.16 7.63 17.55
N GLY A 67 8.18 8.05 18.31
CA GLY A 67 9.25 7.18 18.81
C GLY A 67 10.25 6.81 17.70
N SER A 68 10.45 5.52 17.44
CA SER A 68 11.19 5.00 16.28
C SER A 68 10.26 4.17 15.40
N PHE A 69 10.57 3.99 14.12
CA PHE A 69 9.84 3.03 13.29
C PHE A 69 10.07 1.59 13.78
N GLY A 70 9.00 0.81 13.85
CA GLY A 70 9.05 -0.63 14.14
C GLY A 70 8.51 -1.43 12.96
N ASP A 71 7.56 -2.33 13.25
CA ASP A 71 7.03 -3.29 12.30
C ASP A 71 5.64 -2.96 11.75
N VAL A 72 5.36 -3.56 10.61
CA VAL A 72 4.06 -3.59 9.96
C VAL A 72 3.29 -4.80 10.48
N GLU A 73 2.05 -4.59 10.89
CA GLU A 73 1.08 -5.66 11.10
C GLU A 73 0.01 -5.55 10.00
N LEU A 74 -0.21 -6.65 9.28
CA LEU A 74 -1.18 -6.73 8.20
C LEU A 74 -2.20 -7.82 8.53
N ASN A 75 -3.47 -7.49 8.51
CA ASN A 75 -4.56 -8.43 8.81
C ASN A 75 -5.67 -8.31 7.75
N GLY A 76 -6.32 -9.42 7.41
CA GLY A 76 -7.65 -9.39 6.82
C GLY A 76 -8.71 -9.32 7.93
N ILE A 77 -9.66 -8.42 7.83
CA ILE A 77 -10.79 -8.35 8.78
C ILE A 77 -11.91 -9.25 8.27
N ILE A 78 -11.97 -10.47 8.80
CA ILE A 78 -12.87 -11.52 8.36
C ILE A 78 -13.89 -11.73 9.47
N TRP A 79 -15.17 -11.46 9.17
CA TRP A 79 -16.28 -11.58 10.14
C TRP A 79 -16.03 -10.78 11.43
N GLY A 80 -15.48 -9.57 11.26
CA GLY A 80 -15.15 -8.66 12.37
C GLY A 80 -13.89 -9.02 13.16
N ARG A 81 -13.17 -10.08 12.80
CA ARG A 81 -11.93 -10.50 13.50
C ARG A 81 -10.69 -10.26 12.65
N PRO A 82 -9.57 -9.81 13.23
CA PRO A 82 -8.31 -9.71 12.52
C PRO A 82 -7.71 -11.11 12.32
N VAL A 83 -7.50 -11.48 11.06
CA VAL A 83 -6.78 -12.69 10.65
C VAL A 83 -5.44 -12.28 10.06
N PRO A 84 -4.30 -12.75 10.59
CA PRO A 84 -2.98 -12.36 10.10
C PRO A 84 -2.81 -12.60 8.60
N PHE A 85 -2.31 -11.59 7.89
CA PHE A 85 -1.88 -11.69 6.51
C PHE A 85 -0.35 -11.59 6.50
N PRO A 86 0.38 -12.72 6.48
CA PRO A 86 1.82 -12.72 6.72
C PRO A 86 2.58 -11.92 5.66
N LEU A 87 3.55 -11.14 6.14
CA LEU A 87 4.50 -10.39 5.32
C LEU A 87 5.89 -11.00 5.52
N GLY A 88 6.60 -11.28 4.43
CA GLY A 88 7.95 -11.86 4.52
C GLY A 88 8.97 -10.96 5.23
N MET A 89 8.78 -9.64 5.15
CA MET A 89 9.69 -8.66 5.76
C MET A 89 8.88 -7.50 6.38
N PRO A 90 8.53 -7.54 7.68
CA PRO A 90 7.56 -6.61 8.27
C PRO A 90 8.14 -5.23 8.61
N GLN A 91 9.45 -5.04 8.57
CA GLN A 91 10.10 -3.78 8.99
C GLN A 91 9.61 -2.58 8.16
N ILE A 92 9.27 -1.49 8.84
CA ILE A 92 8.90 -0.22 8.17
C ILE A 92 10.14 0.43 7.57
N CYS A 93 11.27 0.41 8.28
CA CYS A 93 12.53 0.92 7.77
C CYS A 93 12.96 0.15 6.50
N GLY A 94 13.39 0.88 5.48
CA GLY A 94 13.65 0.34 4.14
C GLY A 94 12.44 0.45 3.18
N ASN A 95 11.24 0.65 3.73
CA ASN A 95 10.00 0.81 2.97
C ASN A 95 9.39 2.22 3.13
N VAL A 96 10.16 3.19 3.63
CA VAL A 96 9.67 4.55 3.93
C VAL A 96 10.65 5.63 3.44
N GLN A 97 10.11 6.75 2.95
CA GLN A 97 10.83 7.95 2.58
C GLN A 97 10.23 9.19 3.30
N PRO A 98 11.03 10.07 3.94
CA PRO A 98 12.47 9.96 4.15
C PRO A 98 12.85 8.72 4.94
N ARG A 99 14.10 8.27 4.76
CA ARG A 99 14.60 7.08 5.46
C ARG A 99 14.70 7.35 6.96
N CYS A 100 14.60 6.27 7.73
CA CYS A 100 14.80 6.27 9.18
C CYS A 100 16.12 6.96 9.57
N PRO A 101 16.22 7.62 10.75
CA PRO A 101 15.24 7.63 11.84
C PRO A 101 14.03 8.54 11.55
N ILE A 102 12.96 8.33 12.31
CA ILE A 102 11.78 9.18 12.24
C ILE A 102 12.06 10.53 12.88
N LYS A 103 11.50 11.60 12.32
CA LYS A 103 11.63 12.97 12.78
C LYS A 103 10.24 13.56 12.95
N GLU A 104 10.03 14.19 14.11
CA GLU A 104 8.77 14.82 14.42
C GLU A 104 8.49 15.99 13.47
N GLY A 105 7.23 16.13 13.05
CA GLY A 105 6.74 17.16 12.14
C GLY A 105 6.90 16.84 10.64
N GLU A 106 7.72 15.85 10.27
CA GLU A 106 7.98 15.46 8.88
C GLU A 106 6.87 14.57 8.28
N GLU A 107 6.72 14.63 6.96
CA GLU A 107 5.85 13.74 6.18
C GLU A 107 6.62 12.53 5.69
N TYR A 108 5.97 11.36 5.77
CA TYR A 108 6.54 10.07 5.40
C TYR A 108 5.65 9.35 4.41
N ARG A 109 6.28 8.77 3.39
CA ARG A 109 5.67 7.91 2.38
C ARG A 109 6.15 6.50 2.60
N TYR A 110 5.29 5.67 3.18
CA TYR A 110 5.48 4.23 3.24
C TYR A 110 5.05 3.58 1.93
N SER A 111 5.79 2.58 1.45
CA SER A 111 5.51 1.83 0.22
C SER A 111 5.93 0.37 0.37
N LYS A 112 5.02 -0.57 0.11
CA LYS A 112 5.27 -2.01 0.25
C LYS A 112 4.47 -2.80 -0.77
N SER A 113 5.15 -3.70 -1.48
CA SER A 113 4.49 -4.63 -2.40
C SER A 113 4.14 -5.95 -1.72
N ILE A 114 2.97 -6.50 -2.04
CA ILE A 114 2.54 -7.84 -1.63
C ILE A 114 2.24 -8.67 -2.87
N HIS A 115 2.57 -9.95 -2.80
CA HIS A 115 2.17 -10.94 -3.81
C HIS A 115 0.94 -11.69 -3.31
N ILE A 116 -0.07 -11.81 -4.16
CA ILE A 116 -1.28 -12.58 -3.85
C ILE A 116 -1.11 -13.98 -4.40
N GLU A 117 -0.89 -14.97 -3.53
CA GLU A 117 -0.68 -16.35 -3.96
C GLU A 117 -1.92 -16.93 -4.68
N TYR A 118 -1.69 -17.77 -5.70
CA TYR A 118 -2.77 -18.48 -6.41
C TYR A 118 -3.63 -19.38 -5.52
N SER A 119 -3.08 -19.84 -4.39
CA SER A 119 -3.74 -20.67 -3.38
C SER A 119 -4.81 -19.93 -2.57
N ARG A 120 -4.83 -18.58 -2.60
CA ARG A 120 -5.76 -17.78 -1.80
C ARG A 120 -7.20 -18.00 -2.23
N THR A 121 -8.09 -18.15 -1.26
CA THR A 121 -9.54 -18.21 -1.51
C THR A 121 -10.06 -16.84 -1.93
N PRO A 122 -10.89 -16.74 -2.98
CA PRO A 122 -11.50 -15.49 -3.37
C PRO A 122 -12.49 -15.03 -2.29
N MET A 123 -12.37 -13.77 -1.88
CA MET A 123 -13.11 -13.22 -0.75
C MET A 123 -13.05 -11.70 -0.74
N ASP A 124 -14.11 -11.09 -0.20
CA ASP A 124 -14.17 -9.66 0.13
C ASP A 124 -13.86 -9.46 1.61
N PHE A 125 -12.91 -8.58 1.92
CA PHE A 125 -12.60 -8.21 3.29
C PHE A 125 -11.86 -6.87 3.33
N PRO A 126 -11.94 -6.10 4.44
CA PRO A 126 -11.02 -5.00 4.67
C PRO A 126 -9.61 -5.54 4.96
N LEU A 127 -8.62 -5.09 4.19
CA LEU A 127 -7.22 -5.29 4.50
C LEU A 127 -6.76 -4.19 5.47
N GLN A 128 -6.52 -4.57 6.72
CA GLN A 128 -6.07 -3.68 7.78
C GLN A 128 -4.54 -3.59 7.80
N TRP A 129 -4.03 -2.39 7.51
CA TRP A 129 -2.61 -2.05 7.55
C TRP A 129 -2.29 -1.23 8.79
N LYS A 130 -1.41 -1.76 9.65
CA LYS A 130 -0.93 -1.06 10.84
C LYS A 130 0.57 -0.81 10.73
N LEU A 131 0.98 0.45 10.86
CA LEU A 131 2.39 0.83 11.03
C LEU A 131 2.64 1.05 12.52
N LYS A 132 3.52 0.25 13.13
CA LYS A 132 3.85 0.35 14.57
C LYS A 132 5.19 1.04 14.78
N ASN A 133 5.31 1.73 15.91
CA ASN A 133 6.60 2.23 16.37
C ASN A 133 7.44 1.11 17.02
N GLY A 134 8.69 1.42 17.38
CA GLY A 134 9.61 0.49 18.03
C GLY A 134 9.16 -0.02 19.41
N ALA A 135 8.14 0.60 20.02
CA ALA A 135 7.49 0.12 21.24
C ALA A 135 6.27 -0.78 20.95
N GLY A 136 6.03 -1.15 19.69
CA GLY A 136 4.90 -1.98 19.27
C GLY A 136 3.55 -1.25 19.24
N ARG A 137 3.52 0.07 19.45
CA ARG A 137 2.30 0.88 19.45
C ARG A 137 1.96 1.33 18.02
N THR A 138 0.69 1.16 17.63
CA THR A 138 0.19 1.63 16.32
C THR A 138 0.31 3.15 16.17
N MET A 139 0.93 3.59 15.09
CA MET A 139 1.00 5.00 14.68
C MET A 139 -0.05 5.29 13.61
N VAL A 140 -0.11 4.44 12.58
CA VAL A 140 -1.07 4.51 11.47
C VAL A 140 -1.86 3.22 11.41
N CYS A 141 -3.17 3.31 11.22
CA CYS A 141 -4.10 2.19 11.04
C CYS A 141 -5.08 2.54 9.91
N VAL A 142 -5.01 1.80 8.80
CA VAL A 142 -5.97 1.95 7.70
C VAL A 142 -6.61 0.63 7.31
N GLU A 143 -7.90 0.64 7.03
CA GLU A 143 -8.66 -0.48 6.47
C GLU A 143 -9.04 -0.16 5.03
N ILE A 144 -8.48 -0.92 4.09
CA ILE A 144 -8.72 -0.76 2.65
C ILE A 144 -9.68 -1.87 2.20
N PRO A 145 -10.83 -1.57 1.57
CA PRO A 145 -11.72 -2.61 1.06
C PRO A 145 -11.07 -3.33 -0.13
N VAL A 146 -10.80 -4.62 0.03
CA VAL A 146 -10.21 -5.46 -1.02
C VAL A 146 -11.11 -6.64 -1.37
N ARG A 147 -11.00 -7.08 -2.62
CA ARG A 147 -11.60 -8.30 -3.17
C ARG A 147 -10.49 -9.12 -3.80
N ILE A 148 -10.21 -10.31 -3.26
CA ILE A 148 -9.32 -11.25 -3.92
C ILE A 148 -10.12 -12.04 -4.96
N LEU A 149 -9.63 -12.10 -6.20
CA LEU A 149 -10.19 -12.91 -7.28
C LEU A 149 -9.20 -13.97 -7.76
#